data_AF-Q93DV1-F1
#
_entry.id   AF-Q93DV1-F1
#
_cell.length_a   1.000
_cell.length_b   1.000
_cell.length_c   1.000
_cell.angle_alpha   90.00
_cell.angle_beta   90.00
_cell.angle_gamma   90.00
#
_symmetry.space_group_name_H-M   'P 1'
#
loop_
_entity.id
_entity.type
_entity.pdbx_description
1 polymer ?
#
loop_
_entity_poly.entity_id
_entity_poly.type
_entity_poly.pdbx_seq_one_letter_code
_entity_poly.pdbx_strand_id
1 'polypeptide(L)' 'MNLSVTLAEIKALSIDDRIRLVQAIWDSIEAEAEQLTLTEPQKQELSRRMADHKANPDAVISWEAVKAQARARIRR' A
#
# COMPACT_ATOMS: atom_id res chain seq x y z
N MET A 1 25.69 -4.59 -5.50
CA MET A 1 25.01 -5.90 -5.53
C MET A 1 24.24 -6.04 -6.83
N ASN A 2 24.16 -7.25 -7.38
CA ASN A 2 23.33 -7.50 -8.55
C ASN A 2 21.90 -7.83 -8.09
N LEU A 3 20.94 -6.97 -8.45
CA LEU A 3 19.54 -7.09 -8.00
C LEU A 3 18.90 -8.42 -8.42
N SER A 4 19.28 -8.98 -9.58
CA SER A 4 18.73 -10.27 -10.02
C SER A 4 19.20 -11.44 -9.15
N VAL A 5 20.45 -11.39 -8.69
CA VAL A 5 21.04 -12.39 -7.78
C VAL A 5 20.40 -12.27 -6.40
N THR A 6 20.31 -11.06 -5.85
CA THR A 6 19.65 -10.81 -4.56
C THR A 6 18.18 -11.23 -4.56
N LEU A 7 17.46 -10.99 -5.67
CA LEU A 7 16.07 -11.42 -5.78
C LEU A 7 15.94 -12.95 -5.83
N ALA A 8 16.90 -13.67 -6.41
CA ALA A 8 16.90 -15.14 -6.39
C ALA A 8 17.09 -15.68 -4.97
N GLU A 9 17.99 -15.09 -4.19
CA GLU A 9 18.22 -15.44 -2.78
C GLU A 9 16.97 -15.16 -1.92
N ILE A 10 16.34 -13.99 -2.09
CA ILE A 10 15.09 -13.65 -1.39
C ILE A 10 13.98 -14.64 -1.75
N LYS A 11 13.91 -15.09 -3.01
CA LYS A 11 12.91 -16.08 -3.45
C LYS A 11 13.13 -17.47 -2.85
N ALA A 12 14.34 -17.79 -2.40
CA ALA A 12 14.65 -19.05 -1.72
C ALA A 12 14.16 -19.07 -0.26
N LEU A 13 13.83 -17.91 0.33
CA LEU A 13 13.27 -17.81 1.66
C LEU A 13 11.84 -18.36 1.74
N SER A 14 11.42 -18.72 2.96
CA SER A 14 10.02 -19.07 3.24
C SER A 14 9.08 -17.91 2.90
N ILE A 15 7.78 -18.18 2.71
CA ILE A 15 6.80 -17.12 2.48
C ILE A 15 6.78 -16.13 3.66
N ASP A 16 6.82 -16.65 4.89
CA ASP A 16 6.76 -15.83 6.10
C ASP A 16 7.99 -14.91 6.20
N ASP A 17 9.18 -15.41 5.90
CA ASP A 17 10.40 -14.60 5.92
C ASP A 17 10.41 -13.57 4.81
N ARG A 18 9.86 -13.88 3.64
CA ARG A 18 9.68 -12.89 2.57
C ARG A 18 8.72 -11.79 2.97
N ILE A 19 7.62 -12.11 3.64
CA ILE A 19 6.66 -11.12 4.14
C ILE A 19 7.34 -10.22 5.18
N ARG A 20 8.09 -10.81 6.13
CA ARG A 20 8.85 -10.05 7.13
C ARG A 20 9.89 -9.14 6.49
N LEU A 21 10.59 -9.62 5.47
CA LEU A 21 11.58 -8.83 4.74
C LEU A 21 10.93 -7.67 3.98
N VAL A 22 9.79 -7.91 3.31
CA VAL A 22 9.03 -6.84 2.65
C VAL A 22 8.62 -5.77 3.65
N GLN A 23 8.13 -6.18 4.83
CA GLN A 23 7.78 -5.22 5.89
C GLN A 23 9.01 -4.43 6.38
N ALA A 24 10.12 -5.11 6.67
CA ALA A 24 11.33 -4.44 7.15
C ALA A 24 11.92 -3.44 6.14
N ILE A 25 11.88 -3.77 4.84
CA ILE A 25 12.28 -2.84 3.77
C ILE A 25 11.30 -1.66 3.70
N TRP A 26 10.00 -1.91 3.87
CA TRP A 26 9.01 -0.84 3.87
C TRP A 26 9.21 0.13 5.03
N ASP A 27 9.47 -0.40 6.23
CA ASP A 27 9.74 0.39 7.43
C ASP A 27 11.05 1.22 7.28
N SER A 28 12.07 0.67 6.63
CA SER A 28 13.31 1.41 6.38
C SER A 28 13.12 2.55 5.38
N ILE A 29 12.31 2.34 4.33
CA ILE A 29 11.96 3.40 3.37
C ILE A 29 11.21 4.53 4.08
N GLU A 30 10.27 4.21 4.98
CA GLU A 30 9.58 5.24 5.77
C GLU A 30 10.54 6.04 6.64
N ALA A 31 11.51 5.37 7.28
CA ALA A 31 12.51 6.02 8.13
C ALA A 31 13.48 6.92 7.35
N GLU A 32 13.79 6.57 6.10
CA GLU A 32 14.70 7.32 5.22
C GLU A 32 13.98 8.32 4.32
N ALA A 33 12.65 8.22 4.20
CA ALA A 33 11.88 9.18 3.44
C ALA A 33 12.04 10.57 4.05
N GLU A 34 12.74 11.46 3.34
CA GLU A 34 12.61 12.89 3.59
C GLU A 34 11.13 13.21 3.65
N GLN A 35 10.70 14.04 4.62
CA GLN A 35 9.29 14.40 4.78
C GLN A 35 8.75 14.86 3.41
N LEU A 36 8.02 13.97 2.73
CA LEU A 36 7.43 14.27 1.44
C LEU A 36 6.38 15.32 1.70
N THR A 37 6.75 16.57 1.48
CA THR A 37 5.84 17.69 1.67
C THR A 37 4.80 17.60 0.58
N LEU A 38 3.55 17.40 0.99
CA LEU A 38 2.44 17.46 0.07
C LEU A 38 2.42 18.83 -0.59
N THR A 39 2.24 18.86 -1.90
CA THR A 39 1.96 20.11 -2.62
C THR A 39 0.62 20.67 -2.16
N GLU A 40 0.41 21.99 -2.28
CA GLU A 40 -0.85 22.61 -1.89
C GLU A 40 -2.08 21.99 -2.57
N PRO A 41 -2.06 21.66 -3.89
CA PRO A 41 -3.17 20.94 -4.52
C PRO A 41 -3.46 19.58 -3.88
N GLN A 42 -2.43 18.83 -3.47
CA GLN A 42 -2.61 17.54 -2.79
C GLN A 42 -3.23 17.73 -1.40
N LYS A 43 -2.78 18.72 -0.63
CA LYS A 43 -3.37 19.03 0.69
C LYS A 43 -4.84 19.43 0.57
N GLN A 44 -5.18 20.23 -0.45
CA GLN A 44 -6.55 20.65 -0.73
C GLN A 44 -7.43 19.45 -1.09
N GLU A 45 -6.96 18.54 -1.95
CA GLU A 45 -7.73 17.34 -2.32
C GLU A 45 -7.94 16.41 -1.12
N LEU A 46 -6.93 16.21 -0.27
CA LEU A 46 -7.08 15.43 0.96
C LEU A 46 -8.09 16.07 1.92
N SER A 47 -8.03 17.39 2.08
CA SER A 47 -8.97 18.14 2.94
C SER A 47 -10.41 18.02 2.42
N ARG A 48 -10.60 18.13 1.09
CA ARG A 48 -11.89 17.96 0.43
C ARG A 48 -12.46 16.55 0.65
N ARG A 49 -11.67 15.51 0.39
CA ARG A 49 -12.07 14.11 0.61
C ARG A 49 -12.39 13.81 2.07
N MET A 50 -11.65 14.39 3.00
CA MET A 50 -11.90 14.24 4.43
C MET A 50 -13.25 14.87 4.83
N ALA A 51 -13.56 16.06 4.29
CA ALA A 51 -14.83 16.73 4.52
C ALA A 51 -16.01 15.93 3.94
N ASP A 52 -15.86 15.43 2.70
CA ASP A 52 -16.86 14.59 2.04
C ASP A 52 -17.15 13.32 2.85
N HIS A 53 -16.10 12.63 3.33
CA HIS A 53 -16.27 11.43 4.15
C HIS A 53 -16.92 11.72 5.50
N LYS A 54 -16.60 12.85 6.15
CA LYS A 54 -17.27 13.27 7.39
C LYS A 54 -18.75 13.56 7.18
N ALA A 55 -19.10 14.17 6.04
CA ALA A 55 -20.49 14.45 5.69
C ALA A 55 -21.26 13.19 5.27
N ASN A 56 -20.58 12.20 4.69
CA ASN A 56 -21.17 10.95 4.24
C ASN A 56 -20.28 9.74 4.60
N PRO A 57 -20.30 9.29 5.87
CA PRO A 57 -19.43 8.21 6.34
C PRO A 57 -19.73 6.86 5.68
N ASP A 58 -20.98 6.65 5.24
CA ASP A 58 -21.43 5.42 4.61
C ASP A 58 -21.15 5.37 3.09
N ALA A 59 -20.65 6.46 2.50
CA ALA A 59 -20.17 6.49 1.10
C ALA A 59 -18.80 5.81 0.94
N VAL A 60 -18.73 4.55 1.39
CA VAL A 60 -17.56 3.69 1.32
C VAL A 60 -17.93 2.35 0.71
N ILE A 61 -16.94 1.65 0.16
CA ILE A 61 -17.11 0.27 -0.28
C ILE A 61 -16.54 -0.62 0.82
N SER A 62 -17.34 -1.59 1.29
CA SER A 62 -16.87 -2.52 2.32
C SER A 62 -15.67 -3.34 1.82
N TRP A 63 -14.78 -3.72 2.73
CA TRP A 63 -13.65 -4.57 2.39
C TRP A 63 -14.09 -5.90 1.76
N GLU A 64 -15.19 -6.48 2.25
CA GLU A 64 -15.75 -7.71 1.68
C GLU A 64 -16.20 -7.52 0.22
N ALA A 65 -16.81 -6.39 -0.12
CA ALA A 65 -17.18 -6.07 -1.49
C ALA A 65 -15.94 -5.89 -2.39
N VAL A 66 -14.91 -5.18 -1.92
CA VAL A 66 -13.64 -5.03 -2.66
C VAL A 66 -12.99 -6.39 -2.90
N LYS A 67 -12.91 -7.23 -1.86
CA LYS A 67 -12.33 -8.58 -1.91
C LYS A 67 -13.10 -9.50 -2.85
N ALA A 68 -14.43 -9.45 -2.81
CA ALA A 68 -15.29 -10.20 -3.71
C ALA A 68 -15.04 -9.81 -5.17
N GLN A 69 -14.99 -8.51 -5.47
CA GLN A 69 -14.68 -8.01 -6.81
C GLN A 69 -13.28 -8.43 -7.29
N ALA A 70 -12.26 -8.33 -6.43
CA ALA A 70 -10.90 -8.75 -6.77
C ALA A 70 -10.82 -10.24 -7.10
N ARG A 71 -11.46 -11.10 -6.29
CA ARG A 71 -11.55 -12.55 -6.55
C ARG A 71 -12.28 -12.87 -7.85
N ALA A 72 -13.35 -12.15 -8.15
CA ALA A 72 -14.09 -12.33 -9.40
C ALA A 72 -13.24 -11.98 -10.64
N ARG A 73 -12.36 -10.97 -10.54
CA ARG A 73 -11.43 -10.59 -11.63
C ARG A 73 -10.37 -11.66 -11.90
N ILE A 74 -9.82 -12.28 -10.85
CA ILE A 74 -8.76 -13.31 -10.96
C ILE A 74 -9.30 -14.64 -11.53
N ARG A 75 -10.61 -14.89 -11.42
CA ARG A 75 -11.26 -16.10 -11.94
C ARG A 75 -11.66 -16.00 -13.42
N ARG A 76 -11.45 -14.86 -14.06
CA ARG A 76 -11.62 -14.67 -15.51
C ARG A 76 -10.31 -14.93 -16.22
#